data_AF-A0A7K6WC53-F1
#
_entry.id   AF-A0A7K6WC53-F1
#
_cell.length_a   1.000
_cell.length_b   1.000
_cell.length_c   1.000
_cell.angle_alpha   90.00
_cell.angle_beta   90.00
_cell.angle_gamma   90.00
#
_symmetry.space_group_name_H-M   'P 1'
#
loop_
_entity.id
_entity.type
_entity.pdbx_description
1 polymer ?
#
loop_
_entity_poly.entity_id
_entity_poly.type
_entity_poly.pdbx_seq_one_letter_code
_entity_poly.pdbx_strand_id
1 'polypeptide(L)'
;EFATAVLSHGKGVAFHIQPSTGTLKAFQQLIVEITAYNNMWGEYQDDLVCEVGDLQPKLIPMKVTVQGCPIFLQMTGPQTEQPIISKVLPLRFGTHASGGSPVFRRVQLNNPTPFDIRLDWEIYNQEQDDKKLVDLLMFFGDPFPLKDMGENKTASIGSNSELEIMLKSDQTANPCGSIYPALQTTDEKEIVTREPTIQKIVSVVIRPHEGVPADSPYSVTPRQIVVPGGGSISVCISFTPSVLPEASPGVQCEGFGLAFMNLDDKLAQTVPNKVHRRHGYEAPPLRVDFQAFVRHALLNIDMDHDRGMVFYSMASDLVPNCPPLGVLTDSVMTQSLKLINCTKVPLYFRLLLSTPFSLSSTDPKKSAKTSHSKKEEKEHQPQLVLYPQQNLLVKVSFHTTPELLTYQHLPDTQLLPGFQVLQFENGERKLQFDQNLVIEHSNRTTQV
;
A
#
# COMPACT_ATOMS: atom_id res chain seq x y z
N GLU A 1 -2.78 24.54 -28.25
CA GLU A 1 -2.23 25.84 -28.68
C GLU A 1 -3.11 27.02 -28.23
N PHE A 2 -4.26 27.31 -28.86
CA PHE A 2 -5.08 28.49 -28.49
C PHE A 2 -5.42 28.60 -26.99
N ALA A 3 -6.02 27.56 -26.40
CA ALA A 3 -6.35 27.56 -24.96
C ALA A 3 -5.09 27.74 -24.07
N THR A 4 -3.95 27.18 -24.48
CA THR A 4 -2.65 27.32 -23.80
C THR A 4 -2.16 28.77 -23.84
N ALA A 5 -2.30 29.46 -24.98
CA ALA A 5 -1.93 30.87 -25.13
C ALA A 5 -2.85 31.77 -24.29
N VAL A 6 -4.16 31.51 -24.27
CA VAL A 6 -5.15 32.26 -23.49
C VAL A 6 -4.93 32.08 -21.97
N LEU A 7 -4.45 30.92 -21.52
CA LEU A 7 -4.13 30.62 -20.12
C LEU A 7 -2.68 30.91 -19.70
N SER A 8 -1.85 31.46 -20.60
CA SER A 8 -0.40 31.70 -20.39
C SER A 8 -0.04 32.52 -19.15
N HIS A 9 -0.95 33.37 -18.69
CA HIS A 9 -0.78 34.20 -17.48
C HIS A 9 -0.84 33.43 -16.15
N GLY A 10 -1.10 32.11 -16.17
CA GLY A 10 -1.13 31.27 -14.95
C GLY A 10 -2.30 31.54 -13.99
N LYS A 11 -3.21 32.47 -14.32
CA LYS A 11 -4.28 32.94 -13.42
C LYS A 11 -5.40 31.91 -13.16
N GLY A 12 -5.40 30.76 -13.83
CA GLY A 12 -6.30 29.64 -13.56
C GLY A 12 -7.55 29.56 -14.44
N VAL A 13 -8.15 30.72 -14.77
CA VAL A 13 -9.27 30.88 -15.71
C VAL A 13 -8.99 32.07 -16.62
N ALA A 14 -9.47 32.00 -17.86
CA ALA A 14 -9.46 33.10 -18.81
C ALA A 14 -10.71 33.06 -19.70
N PHE A 15 -11.23 34.24 -20.05
CA PHE A 15 -12.45 34.40 -20.84
C PHE A 15 -12.11 34.92 -22.23
N HIS A 16 -12.63 34.27 -23.27
CA HIS A 16 -12.57 34.72 -24.65
C HIS A 16 -13.97 35.19 -25.09
N ILE A 17 -14.05 36.35 -25.72
CA ILE A 17 -15.31 37.04 -26.03
C ILE A 17 -15.38 37.25 -27.54
N GLN A 18 -16.47 36.79 -28.17
CA GLN A 18 -16.63 36.88 -29.62
C GLN A 18 -18.08 37.29 -30.01
N PRO A 19 -18.28 38.38 -30.76
CA PRO A 19 -17.29 39.39 -31.12
C PRO A 19 -16.87 40.24 -29.91
N SER A 20 -15.58 40.59 -29.82
CA SER A 20 -15.07 41.51 -28.79
C SER A 20 -15.34 42.98 -29.09
N THR A 21 -15.56 43.33 -30.37
CA THR A 21 -15.94 44.67 -30.84
C THR A 21 -16.88 44.57 -32.04
N GLY A 22 -17.69 45.61 -32.29
CA GLY A 22 -18.59 45.64 -33.45
C GLY A 22 -19.53 46.85 -33.45
N THR A 23 -20.34 46.98 -34.50
CA THR A 23 -21.34 48.05 -34.64
C THR A 23 -22.74 47.51 -34.37
N LEU A 24 -23.44 48.08 -33.38
CA LEU A 24 -24.84 47.81 -33.12
C LEU A 24 -25.72 48.84 -33.84
N LYS A 25 -26.53 48.41 -34.81
CA LYS A 25 -27.49 49.30 -35.51
C LYS A 25 -28.70 49.61 -34.62
N ALA A 26 -29.45 50.65 -34.97
CA ALA A 26 -30.71 50.98 -34.30
C ALA A 26 -31.65 49.77 -34.26
N PHE A 27 -32.15 49.44 -33.06
CA PHE A 27 -33.01 48.28 -32.77
C PHE A 27 -32.42 46.90 -33.11
N GLN A 28 -31.12 46.80 -33.40
CA GLN A 28 -30.44 45.52 -33.60
C GLN A 28 -30.20 44.80 -32.27
N GLN A 29 -30.25 43.47 -32.30
CA GLN A 29 -29.71 42.61 -31.26
C GLN A 29 -28.41 41.97 -31.76
N LEU A 30 -27.41 41.86 -30.88
CA LEU A 30 -26.16 41.18 -31.13
C LEU A 30 -25.96 40.11 -30.05
N ILE A 31 -25.63 38.89 -30.47
CA ILE A 31 -25.24 37.82 -29.54
C ILE A 31 -23.73 37.91 -29.37
N VAL A 32 -23.29 37.90 -28.12
CA VAL A 32 -21.86 37.83 -27.75
C VAL A 32 -21.64 36.47 -27.09
N GLU A 33 -20.81 35.65 -27.72
CA GLU A 33 -20.36 34.37 -27.18
C GLU A 33 -19.21 34.60 -26.20
N ILE A 34 -19.24 33.87 -25.08
CA ILE A 34 -18.24 33.96 -24.01
C ILE A 34 -17.76 32.55 -23.69
N THR A 35 -16.51 32.26 -24.05
CA THR A 35 -15.87 30.95 -23.85
C THR A 35 -14.89 31.02 -22.69
N ALA A 36 -15.12 30.23 -21.65
CA ALA A 36 -14.22 30.12 -20.51
C ALA A 36 -13.22 28.96 -20.71
N TYR A 37 -11.94 29.25 -20.53
CA TYR A 37 -10.86 28.25 -20.46
C TYR A 37 -10.33 28.19 -19.03
N ASN A 38 -9.89 27.01 -18.57
CA ASN A 38 -9.32 26.84 -17.24
C ASN A 38 -8.16 25.83 -17.18
N ASN A 39 -7.24 26.03 -16.23
CA ASN A 39 -6.17 25.07 -15.87
C ASN A 39 -5.94 24.95 -14.35
N MET A 40 -6.77 25.57 -13.52
CA MET A 40 -6.78 25.44 -12.05
C MET A 40 -8.20 25.25 -11.55
N TRP A 41 -8.36 24.63 -10.38
CA TRP A 41 -9.62 24.63 -9.62
C TRP A 41 -9.83 25.98 -8.91
N GLY A 42 -11.01 26.18 -8.33
CA GLY A 42 -11.33 27.35 -7.49
C GLY A 42 -12.56 28.12 -7.93
N GLU A 43 -12.83 29.20 -7.20
CA GLU A 43 -13.91 30.13 -7.43
C GLU A 43 -13.33 31.43 -8.02
N TYR A 44 -13.89 31.84 -9.16
CA TYR A 44 -13.42 32.94 -9.98
C TYR A 44 -14.55 33.95 -10.17
N GLN A 45 -14.28 35.22 -9.91
CA GLN A 45 -15.18 36.34 -10.15
C GLN A 45 -14.43 37.46 -10.88
N ASP A 46 -15.06 38.03 -11.89
CA ASP A 46 -14.59 39.23 -12.60
C ASP A 46 -15.80 39.98 -13.19
N ASP A 47 -15.59 41.16 -13.75
CA ASP A 47 -16.64 41.92 -14.45
C ASP A 47 -16.33 42.01 -15.96
N LEU A 48 -17.31 41.64 -16.80
CA LEU A 48 -17.27 41.96 -18.22
C LEU A 48 -17.64 43.43 -18.40
N VAL A 49 -16.69 44.21 -18.90
CA VAL A 49 -16.89 45.63 -19.23
C VAL A 49 -17.50 45.73 -20.64
N CYS A 50 -18.70 46.30 -20.74
CA CYS A 50 -19.38 46.58 -22.00
C CYS A 50 -19.43 48.09 -22.26
N GLU A 51 -18.70 48.54 -23.28
CA GLU A 51 -18.62 49.94 -23.71
C GLU A 51 -19.42 50.14 -25.00
N VAL A 52 -20.24 51.19 -25.09
CA VAL A 52 -21.15 51.43 -26.21
C VAL A 52 -21.14 52.91 -26.60
N GLY A 53 -20.22 53.30 -27.48
CA GLY A 53 -20.03 54.70 -27.87
C GLY A 53 -19.72 55.57 -26.65
N ASP A 54 -20.37 56.73 -26.54
CA ASP A 54 -20.19 57.68 -25.44
C ASP A 54 -21.02 57.35 -24.18
N LEU A 55 -21.64 56.16 -24.12
CA LEU A 55 -22.39 55.72 -22.93
C LEU A 55 -21.44 55.25 -21.81
N GLN A 56 -21.88 55.41 -20.57
CA GLN A 56 -21.15 54.91 -19.40
C GLN A 56 -20.94 53.39 -19.49
N PRO A 57 -19.72 52.87 -19.26
CA PRO A 57 -19.43 51.44 -19.31
C PRO A 57 -20.35 50.64 -18.38
N LYS A 58 -20.94 49.56 -18.91
CA LYS A 58 -21.79 48.67 -18.13
C LYS A 58 -20.98 47.45 -17.69
N LEU A 59 -20.87 47.26 -16.38
CA LEU A 59 -20.28 46.06 -15.79
C LEU A 59 -21.32 44.93 -15.75
N ILE A 60 -20.92 43.75 -16.21
CA ILE A 60 -21.72 42.52 -16.18
C ILE A 60 -20.94 41.50 -15.34
N PRO A 61 -21.40 41.18 -14.11
CA PRO A 61 -20.64 40.32 -13.20
C PRO A 61 -20.59 38.88 -13.72
N MET A 62 -19.37 38.36 -13.84
CA MET A 62 -19.07 36.99 -14.25
C MET A 62 -18.62 36.16 -13.05
N LYS A 63 -19.14 34.93 -12.94
CA LYS A 63 -18.71 33.97 -11.92
C LYS A 63 -18.51 32.60 -12.54
N VAL A 64 -17.39 31.95 -12.24
CA VAL A 64 -17.07 30.57 -12.65
C VAL A 64 -16.54 29.81 -11.45
N THR A 65 -17.01 28.58 -11.25
CA THR A 65 -16.47 27.66 -10.25
C THR A 65 -15.93 26.43 -10.96
N VAL A 66 -14.64 26.16 -10.80
CA VAL A 66 -13.99 24.95 -11.32
C VAL A 66 -13.80 23.98 -10.16
N GLN A 67 -14.48 22.84 -10.24
CA GLN A 67 -14.48 21.81 -9.18
C GLN A 67 -13.70 20.55 -9.59
N GLY A 68 -13.30 19.77 -8.58
CA GLY A 68 -12.62 18.48 -8.74
C GLY A 68 -11.11 18.53 -8.53
N CYS A 69 -10.49 17.35 -8.46
CA CYS A 69 -9.04 17.19 -8.32
C CYS A 69 -8.35 17.20 -9.71
N PRO A 70 -7.38 18.11 -9.95
CA PRO A 70 -6.59 18.16 -11.18
C PRO A 70 -5.46 17.12 -11.22
N ILE A 71 -4.96 16.67 -10.06
CA ILE A 71 -3.96 15.59 -10.01
C ILE A 71 -4.62 14.31 -10.50
N PHE A 72 -3.89 13.55 -11.32
CA PHE A 72 -4.28 12.21 -11.71
C PHE A 72 -3.13 11.21 -11.55
N LEU A 73 -3.49 9.99 -11.16
CA LEU A 73 -2.58 8.88 -11.00
C LEU A 73 -2.46 8.10 -12.32
N GLN A 74 -1.22 7.88 -12.75
CA GLN A 74 -0.84 7.05 -13.88
C GLN A 74 -0.06 5.83 -13.39
N MET A 75 -0.52 4.64 -13.79
CA MET A 75 0.14 3.39 -13.46
C MET A 75 1.37 3.16 -14.35
N THR A 76 2.53 2.98 -13.73
CA THR A 76 3.76 2.60 -14.44
C THR A 76 3.72 1.09 -14.76
N GLY A 77 3.15 0.74 -15.92
CA GLY A 77 3.08 -0.63 -16.44
C GLY A 77 3.71 -0.77 -17.83
N PRO A 78 3.88 -2.01 -18.35
CA PRO A 78 4.26 -2.22 -19.75
C PRO A 78 3.22 -1.55 -20.66
N GLN A 79 3.70 -0.84 -21.69
CA GLN A 79 2.92 0.17 -22.41
C GLN A 79 1.59 -0.37 -22.94
N THR A 80 0.50 0.20 -22.46
CA THR A 80 -0.71 0.40 -23.27
C THR A 80 -0.68 1.85 -23.75
N GLU A 81 -1.00 2.10 -25.01
CA GLU A 81 -0.85 3.41 -25.67
C GLU A 81 -1.81 4.49 -25.15
N GLN A 82 -2.57 4.20 -24.09
CA GLN A 82 -3.49 5.11 -23.44
C GLN A 82 -3.23 5.07 -21.93
N PRO A 83 -2.97 6.22 -21.27
CA PRO A 83 -2.84 6.26 -19.82
C PRO A 83 -4.19 5.89 -19.21
N ILE A 84 -4.24 4.78 -18.47
CA ILE A 84 -5.41 4.42 -17.67
C ILE A 84 -5.58 5.50 -16.59
N ILE A 85 -6.49 6.44 -16.82
CA ILE A 85 -6.86 7.47 -15.85
C ILE A 85 -7.54 6.73 -14.68
N SER A 86 -6.82 6.59 -13.57
CA SER A 86 -7.18 5.70 -12.46
C SER A 86 -8.42 6.13 -11.64
N LYS A 87 -9.24 7.07 -12.14
CA LYS A 87 -10.42 7.61 -11.44
C LYS A 87 -11.57 6.60 -11.23
N VAL A 88 -11.46 5.35 -11.69
CA VAL A 88 -12.55 4.35 -11.70
C VAL A 88 -12.11 2.94 -11.25
N LEU A 89 -10.81 2.66 -11.11
CA LEU A 89 -10.32 1.30 -10.81
C LEU A 89 -9.37 1.27 -9.61
N PRO A 90 -9.52 0.33 -8.66
CA PRO A 90 -8.65 0.23 -7.50
C PRO A 90 -7.26 -0.27 -7.87
N LEU A 91 -6.26 0.21 -7.14
CA LEU A 91 -4.88 -0.25 -7.19
C LEU A 91 -4.77 -1.67 -6.63
N ARG A 92 -4.74 -2.66 -7.54
CA ARG A 92 -4.69 -4.08 -7.17
C ARG A 92 -3.28 -4.55 -6.83
N PHE A 93 -3.04 -4.94 -5.59
CA PHE A 93 -1.81 -5.63 -5.18
C PHE A 93 -1.84 -7.13 -5.52
N GLY A 94 -3.01 -7.71 -5.77
CA GLY A 94 -3.17 -9.12 -6.11
C GLY A 94 -3.38 -10.01 -4.88
N THR A 95 -3.14 -11.31 -5.03
CA THR A 95 -3.17 -12.28 -3.91
C THR A 95 -1.78 -12.45 -3.32
N HIS A 96 -1.68 -12.57 -2.00
CA HIS A 96 -0.44 -12.77 -1.24
C HIS A 96 -0.64 -13.81 -0.13
N ALA A 97 0.47 -14.38 0.34
CA ALA A 97 0.45 -15.30 1.48
C ALA A 97 0.26 -14.55 2.81
N SER A 98 -0.45 -15.20 3.75
CA SER A 98 -0.55 -14.81 5.16
C SER A 98 0.83 -14.52 5.76
N GLY A 99 1.02 -13.36 6.37
CA GLY A 99 2.31 -12.94 6.94
C GLY A 99 3.46 -12.80 5.93
N GLY A 100 3.16 -12.66 4.64
CA GLY A 100 4.17 -12.46 3.59
C GLY A 100 4.89 -11.10 3.68
N SER A 101 6.01 -10.97 2.97
CA SER A 101 6.77 -9.71 2.90
C SER A 101 5.96 -8.56 2.30
N PRO A 102 6.21 -7.29 2.70
CA PRO A 102 5.58 -6.13 2.09
C PRO A 102 5.82 -6.03 0.59
N VAL A 103 4.79 -5.62 -0.15
CA VAL A 103 4.78 -5.50 -1.61
C VAL A 103 4.60 -4.04 -1.99
N PHE A 104 5.43 -3.55 -2.91
CA PHE A 104 5.50 -2.15 -3.27
C PHE A 104 5.05 -1.92 -4.71
N ARG A 105 4.26 -0.87 -4.94
CA ARG A 105 3.90 -0.34 -6.25
C ARG A 105 4.31 1.13 -6.35
N ARG A 106 5.14 1.45 -7.35
CA ARG A 106 5.43 2.83 -7.74
C ARG A 106 4.33 3.30 -8.68
N VAL A 107 3.77 4.47 -8.42
CA VAL A 107 2.76 5.13 -9.26
C VAL A 107 3.19 6.56 -9.53
N GLN A 108 2.83 7.08 -10.71
CA GLN A 108 3.17 8.43 -11.13
C GLN A 108 1.97 9.35 -10.87
N LEU A 109 2.21 10.46 -10.17
CA LEU A 109 1.25 11.53 -9.96
C LEU A 109 1.58 12.64 -10.95
N ASN A 110 0.61 13.03 -11.77
CA ASN A 110 0.77 14.08 -12.78
C ASN A 110 -0.01 15.34 -12.37
N ASN A 111 0.63 16.50 -12.52
CA ASN A 111 0.05 17.80 -12.24
C ASN A 111 -0.04 18.63 -13.55
N PRO A 112 -1.22 18.71 -14.19
CA PRO A 112 -1.39 19.49 -15.41
C PRO A 112 -1.52 21.00 -15.17
N THR A 113 -1.49 21.44 -13.91
CA THR A 113 -1.72 22.83 -13.52
C THR A 113 -0.40 23.63 -13.49
N PRO A 114 -0.42 24.98 -13.59
CA PRO A 114 0.80 25.79 -13.64
C PRO A 114 1.55 25.92 -12.30
N PHE A 115 0.98 25.45 -11.18
CA PHE A 115 1.57 25.62 -9.84
C PHE A 115 1.91 24.28 -9.20
N ASP A 116 2.91 24.29 -8.31
CA ASP A 116 3.24 23.16 -7.45
C ASP A 116 2.09 22.89 -6.47
N ILE A 117 1.71 21.61 -6.34
CA ILE A 117 0.64 21.17 -5.44
C ILE A 117 1.24 20.20 -4.43
N ARG A 118 1.20 20.56 -3.15
CA ARG A 118 1.52 19.66 -2.04
C ARG A 118 0.35 18.72 -1.81
N LEU A 119 0.65 17.45 -1.59
CA LEU A 119 -0.29 16.38 -1.30
C LEU A 119 0.03 15.76 0.06
N ASP A 120 -0.98 15.73 0.92
CA ASP A 120 -0.92 15.16 2.26
C ASP A 120 -1.80 13.90 2.34
N TRP A 121 -1.18 12.74 2.57
CA TRP A 121 -1.82 11.43 2.47
C TRP A 121 -2.36 10.89 3.80
N GLU A 122 -3.68 10.86 3.91
CA GLU A 122 -4.42 10.04 4.87
C GLU A 122 -4.70 8.65 4.25
N ILE A 123 -4.61 7.58 5.04
CA ILE A 123 -4.88 6.20 4.58
C ILE A 123 -5.90 5.58 5.53
N TYR A 124 -6.84 4.84 4.95
CA TYR A 124 -8.01 4.29 5.59
C TYR A 124 -8.18 2.81 5.28
N ASN A 125 -8.64 2.05 6.27
CA ASN A 125 -9.19 0.71 6.08
C ASN A 125 -10.71 0.81 5.93
N GLN A 126 -11.28 -0.06 5.10
CA GLN A 126 -12.72 -0.16 4.91
C GLN A 126 -13.26 -1.35 5.72
N GLU A 127 -14.03 -1.05 6.77
CA GLU A 127 -14.66 -2.05 7.63
C GLU A 127 -16.13 -2.25 7.22
N GLN A 128 -16.59 -3.51 7.14
CA GLN A 128 -17.91 -3.83 6.58
C GLN A 128 -19.09 -3.48 7.52
N ASP A 129 -18.83 -3.41 8.83
CA ASP A 129 -19.82 -3.15 9.88
C ASP A 129 -19.69 -1.74 10.50
N ASP A 130 -18.96 -0.83 9.84
CA ASP A 130 -18.81 0.55 10.31
C ASP A 130 -20.13 1.31 10.22
N LYS A 131 -20.57 1.85 11.37
CA LYS A 131 -21.83 2.58 11.54
C LYS A 131 -21.61 4.06 11.82
N LYS A 132 -20.36 4.52 11.83
CA LYS A 132 -20.03 5.92 12.06
C LYS A 132 -20.36 6.74 10.81
N LEU A 133 -21.12 7.82 10.99
CA LEU A 133 -21.60 8.64 9.87
C LEU A 133 -20.78 9.92 9.65
N VAL A 134 -20.16 10.44 10.72
CA VAL A 134 -19.53 11.77 10.74
C VAL A 134 -18.25 11.72 11.57
N ASP A 135 -17.20 12.37 11.09
CA ASP A 135 -15.99 12.71 11.84
C ASP A 135 -16.06 14.15 12.33
N LEU A 136 -15.75 14.34 13.63
CA LEU A 136 -15.42 15.63 14.22
C LEU A 136 -13.90 15.68 14.42
N LEU A 137 -13.21 16.47 13.61
CA LEU A 137 -11.76 16.65 13.67
C LEU A 137 -11.44 17.98 14.34
N MET A 138 -10.59 17.97 15.36
CA MET A 138 -10.11 19.17 16.05
C MET A 138 -8.61 19.31 15.83
N PHE A 139 -8.17 20.46 15.32
CA PHE A 139 -6.78 20.77 15.04
C PHE A 139 -6.34 22.00 15.84
N PHE A 140 -5.12 21.95 16.35
CA PHE A 140 -4.46 23.09 16.99
C PHE A 140 -3.42 23.63 16.01
N GLY A 141 -3.70 24.79 15.40
CA GLY A 141 -2.94 25.34 14.28
C GLY A 141 -3.43 24.85 12.90
N ASP A 142 -2.50 24.76 11.95
CA ASP A 142 -2.74 24.29 10.59
C ASP A 142 -3.01 22.76 10.58
N PRO A 143 -4.11 22.26 9.98
CA PRO A 143 -4.34 20.82 9.83
C PRO A 143 -3.29 20.10 8.94
N PHE A 144 -2.60 20.81 8.06
CA PHE A 144 -1.60 20.24 7.13
C PHE A 144 -0.26 20.98 7.26
N PRO A 145 0.42 20.90 8.41
CA PRO A 145 1.70 21.56 8.61
C PRO A 145 2.75 20.98 7.66
N LEU A 146 3.68 21.83 7.22
CA LEU A 146 4.86 21.39 6.49
C LEU A 146 5.69 20.47 7.40
N LYS A 147 6.05 19.28 6.90
CA LYS A 147 6.87 18.31 7.62
C LYS A 147 8.32 18.51 7.18
N ASP A 148 9.17 18.93 8.10
CA ASP A 148 10.59 19.11 7.80
C ASP A 148 11.22 17.79 7.33
N MET A 149 11.99 17.88 6.25
CA MET A 149 12.65 16.75 5.58
C MET A 149 13.70 16.01 6.46
N GLY A 150 13.89 16.43 7.72
CA GLY A 150 14.83 15.86 8.67
C GLY A 150 14.22 15.00 9.80
N GLU A 151 12.95 15.19 10.17
CA GLU A 151 12.39 14.57 11.39
C GLU A 151 11.65 13.24 11.14
N ASN A 152 12.37 12.29 10.54
CA ASN A 152 11.97 10.88 10.55
C ASN A 152 12.40 10.20 11.87
N LYS A 153 11.77 10.58 12.99
CA LYS A 153 11.58 9.75 14.20
C LYS A 153 10.73 10.47 15.27
N THR A 154 9.78 9.73 15.84
CA THR A 154 9.04 10.03 17.09
C THR A 154 8.19 11.32 17.14
N ALA A 155 7.07 11.30 16.42
CA ALA A 155 5.86 12.02 16.80
C ALA A 155 4.62 11.11 16.68
N SER A 156 4.59 10.06 17.49
CA SER A 156 3.40 9.21 17.68
C SER A 156 2.48 9.85 18.73
N ILE A 157 1.75 10.89 18.35
CA ILE A 157 0.67 11.50 19.13
C ILE A 157 -0.46 11.86 18.15
N GLY A 158 -1.69 11.38 18.32
CA GLY A 158 -2.12 10.38 19.29
C GLY A 158 -3.45 9.73 18.93
N SER A 159 -3.71 8.56 19.52
CA SER A 159 -5.05 7.99 19.56
C SER A 159 -6.01 8.97 20.23
N ASN A 160 -7.20 9.14 19.67
CA ASN A 160 -8.29 9.88 20.31
C ASN A 160 -8.80 9.08 21.53
N SER A 161 -8.12 9.22 22.67
CA SER A 161 -8.62 8.83 23.98
C SER A 161 -9.12 10.09 24.68
N GLU A 162 -10.37 10.05 25.14
CA GLU A 162 -10.99 11.11 25.92
C GLU A 162 -10.19 11.35 27.21
N LEU A 163 -9.71 12.59 27.43
CA LEU A 163 -9.12 13.01 28.70
C LEU A 163 -9.51 14.46 29.01
N GLU A 164 -10.44 14.61 29.96
CA GLU A 164 -10.69 15.88 30.66
C GLU A 164 -9.47 16.26 31.52
N ILE A 165 -8.74 17.33 31.19
CA ILE A 165 -7.76 17.92 32.12
C ILE A 165 -7.85 19.45 32.16
N MET A 166 -8.64 19.91 33.13
CA MET A 166 -8.40 21.07 34.01
C MET A 166 -7.41 22.17 33.53
N LEU A 167 -7.96 23.30 33.08
CA LEU A 167 -7.22 24.56 32.94
C LEU A 167 -6.66 25.02 34.28
N LYS A 168 -5.33 25.23 34.36
CA LYS A 168 -4.72 26.11 35.36
C LYS A 168 -4.23 27.39 34.68
N SER A 169 -4.80 28.51 35.10
CA SER A 169 -4.31 29.85 34.76
C SER A 169 -3.22 30.24 35.74
N ASP A 170 -2.12 30.77 35.23
CA ASP A 170 -1.19 31.63 35.98
C ASP A 170 -0.92 32.90 35.15
N GLN A 171 -0.78 34.03 35.84
CA GLN A 171 -0.68 35.38 35.26
C GLN A 171 0.75 35.95 35.34
N THR A 172 0.93 37.17 34.76
CA THR A 172 2.09 38.08 34.92
C THR A 172 3.41 37.61 34.28
N ALA A 173 4.31 38.43 33.70
CA ALA A 173 4.35 39.87 33.35
C ALA A 173 5.43 40.05 32.23
N ASN A 174 5.76 41.21 31.62
CA ASN A 174 5.29 42.61 31.65
C ASN A 174 5.78 43.31 30.32
N PRO A 175 5.17 44.40 29.82
CA PRO A 175 5.61 45.04 28.57
C PRO A 175 6.72 46.08 28.80
N CYS A 176 7.68 46.18 27.88
CA CYS A 176 8.65 47.28 27.85
C CYS A 176 8.78 47.83 26.42
N GLY A 177 8.36 49.08 26.22
CA GLY A 177 8.46 49.78 24.95
C GLY A 177 9.71 50.65 24.87
N SER A 178 10.15 50.95 23.65
CA SER A 178 11.10 52.02 23.36
C SER A 178 10.71 52.69 22.05
N ILE A 179 10.47 54.00 22.11
CA ILE A 179 10.17 54.88 20.98
C ILE A 179 11.34 55.86 20.89
N TYR A 180 11.91 56.11 19.71
CA TYR A 180 12.40 57.42 19.22
C TYR A 180 12.75 57.33 17.70
N PRO A 181 12.83 58.45 16.94
CA PRO A 181 12.28 58.47 15.58
C PRO A 181 13.21 59.06 14.47
N ALA A 182 12.62 59.23 13.27
CA ALA A 182 13.14 59.91 12.05
C ALA A 182 14.10 59.06 11.17
N LEU A 183 14.19 59.24 9.84
CA LEU A 183 13.69 60.28 8.93
C LEU A 183 12.91 59.73 7.71
N GLN A 184 12.31 60.63 6.93
CA GLN A 184 11.51 60.35 5.73
C GLN A 184 12.34 60.14 4.45
N THR A 185 11.87 59.27 3.55
CA THR A 185 11.89 59.50 2.09
C THR A 185 10.58 59.00 1.47
N THR A 186 10.11 59.73 0.46
CA THR A 186 8.79 59.55 -0.17
C THR A 186 8.83 58.50 -1.27
N ASP A 187 7.91 57.53 -1.23
CA ASP A 187 7.50 56.74 -2.39
C ASP A 187 6.02 56.34 -2.20
N GLU A 188 5.21 56.55 -3.22
CA GLU A 188 3.76 56.29 -3.19
C GLU A 188 3.50 54.77 -3.21
N LYS A 189 3.30 54.18 -2.02
CA LYS A 189 2.80 52.81 -1.89
C LYS A 189 1.33 52.85 -1.53
N GLU A 190 0.52 52.17 -2.35
CA GLU A 190 -0.87 51.87 -2.01
C GLU A 190 -0.93 51.29 -0.59
N ILE A 191 -1.76 51.90 0.25
CA ILE A 191 -1.95 51.46 1.63
C ILE A 191 -2.78 50.18 1.57
N VAL A 192 -2.10 49.05 1.42
CA VAL A 192 -2.67 47.73 1.68
C VAL A 192 -3.09 47.72 3.14
N THR A 193 -4.38 47.90 3.39
CA THR A 193 -5.00 47.77 4.70
C THR A 193 -4.79 46.34 5.15
N ARG A 194 -3.71 46.12 5.91
CA ARG A 194 -3.31 44.80 6.37
C ARG A 194 -4.27 44.37 7.46
N GLU A 195 -5.35 43.71 7.06
CA GLU A 195 -6.27 43.06 7.97
C GLU A 195 -5.47 42.20 8.97
N PRO A 196 -5.79 42.24 10.27
CA PRO A 196 -5.08 41.45 11.24
C PRO A 196 -5.29 39.97 10.91
N THR A 197 -4.23 39.26 10.52
CA THR A 197 -4.26 37.81 10.34
C THR A 197 -4.57 37.16 11.68
N ILE A 198 -5.86 36.88 11.92
CA ILE A 198 -6.33 36.03 13.00
C ILE A 198 -5.70 34.66 12.76
N GLN A 199 -4.66 34.34 13.52
CA GLN A 199 -4.11 32.98 13.52
C GLN A 199 -5.20 32.05 14.04
N LYS A 200 -5.63 31.09 13.21
CA LYS A 200 -6.56 30.04 13.62
C LYS A 200 -5.84 29.11 14.59
N ILE A 201 -5.87 29.44 15.89
CA ILE A 201 -5.23 28.65 16.96
C ILE A 201 -5.92 27.29 17.10
N VAL A 202 -7.24 27.24 16.94
CA VAL A 202 -8.03 26.01 16.91
C VAL A 202 -8.91 26.04 15.66
N SER A 203 -8.98 24.92 14.95
CA SER A 203 -9.97 24.70 13.89
C SER A 203 -10.70 23.38 14.12
N VAL A 204 -11.99 23.37 13.78
CA VAL A 204 -12.87 22.21 13.93
C VAL A 204 -13.52 21.93 12.59
N VAL A 205 -13.36 20.71 12.10
CA VAL A 205 -13.89 20.25 10.81
C VAL A 205 -14.87 19.12 11.06
N ILE A 206 -16.10 19.28 10.55
CA ILE A 206 -17.13 18.24 10.53
C ILE A 206 -17.22 17.73 9.09
N ARG A 207 -16.98 16.43 8.89
CA ARG A 207 -17.05 15.79 7.57
C ARG A 207 -17.76 14.43 7.64
N PRO A 208 -18.29 13.89 6.53
CA PRO A 208 -18.73 12.49 6.48
C PRO A 208 -17.61 11.56 6.96
N HIS A 209 -17.97 10.48 7.64
CA HIS A 209 -16.97 9.47 7.99
C HIS A 209 -16.51 8.75 6.72
N GLU A 210 -15.21 8.82 6.44
CA GLU A 210 -14.61 8.16 5.28
C GLU A 210 -14.30 6.69 5.58
N GLY A 211 -13.82 6.40 6.80
CA GLY A 211 -13.42 5.07 7.28
C GLY A 211 -12.39 5.18 8.42
N VAL A 212 -11.88 4.03 8.88
CA VAL A 212 -10.95 3.98 10.02
C VAL A 212 -9.52 4.32 9.58
N PRO A 213 -8.86 5.37 10.14
CA PRO A 213 -7.49 5.72 9.80
C PRO A 213 -6.50 4.58 10.09
N ALA A 214 -5.56 4.32 9.17
CA ALA A 214 -4.65 3.19 9.28
C ALA A 214 -3.24 3.46 8.68
N ASP A 215 -2.26 2.74 9.26
CA ASP A 215 -0.89 2.57 8.74
C ASP A 215 -0.64 1.15 8.18
N SER A 216 -1.64 0.26 8.28
CA SER A 216 -1.57 -1.15 7.90
C SER A 216 -2.97 -1.66 7.52
N PRO A 217 -3.12 -2.49 6.47
CA PRO A 217 -2.04 -3.11 5.69
C PRO A 217 -1.47 -2.22 4.59
N TYR A 218 -2.10 -1.07 4.28
CA TYR A 218 -1.63 -0.12 3.26
C TYR A 218 -0.84 1.04 3.85
N SER A 219 0.16 1.51 3.11
CA SER A 219 0.83 2.80 3.42
C SER A 219 1.35 3.49 2.16
N VAL A 220 1.43 4.82 2.21
CA VAL A 220 1.97 5.66 1.13
C VAL A 220 3.23 6.36 1.62
N THR A 221 4.30 6.31 0.81
CA THR A 221 5.61 6.86 1.13
C THR A 221 6.16 7.72 -0.01
N PRO A 222 6.57 8.99 0.26
CA PRO A 222 6.35 9.72 1.52
C PRO A 222 4.87 10.09 1.77
N ARG A 223 4.52 10.36 3.04
CA ARG A 223 3.16 10.78 3.45
C ARG A 223 2.82 12.23 3.05
N GLN A 224 3.83 13.07 2.79
CA GLN A 224 3.70 14.43 2.26
C GLN A 224 4.60 14.56 1.03
N ILE A 225 4.10 15.09 -0.08
CA ILE A 225 4.84 15.16 -1.34
C ILE A 225 4.40 16.37 -2.18
N VAL A 226 5.34 17.06 -2.83
CA VAL A 226 5.04 18.15 -3.77
C VAL A 226 5.05 17.61 -5.20
N VAL A 227 3.97 17.81 -5.95
CA VAL A 227 3.88 17.48 -7.38
C VAL A 227 4.11 18.76 -8.18
N PRO A 228 5.21 18.88 -8.95
CA PRO A 228 5.59 20.13 -9.59
C PRO A 228 4.59 20.55 -10.69
N GLY A 229 4.37 21.85 -10.84
CA GLY A 229 3.50 22.43 -11.86
C GLY A 229 3.92 22.02 -13.28
N GLY A 230 2.94 21.59 -14.10
CA GLY A 230 3.16 21.04 -15.44
C GLY A 230 3.96 19.73 -15.48
N GLY A 231 4.27 19.14 -14.32
CA GLY A 231 5.19 18.02 -14.18
C GLY A 231 4.57 16.78 -13.56
N SER A 232 5.44 15.90 -13.06
CA SER A 232 5.02 14.65 -12.42
C SER A 232 6.03 14.18 -11.39
N ILE A 233 5.58 13.36 -10.44
CA ILE A 233 6.43 12.74 -9.42
C ILE A 233 6.00 11.30 -9.15
N SER A 234 6.94 10.44 -8.74
CA SER A 234 6.63 9.06 -8.34
C SER A 234 6.41 8.96 -6.84
N VAL A 235 5.31 8.33 -6.41
CA VAL A 235 5.07 7.93 -5.02
C VAL A 235 5.09 6.39 -4.89
N CYS A 236 5.48 5.88 -3.73
CA CYS A 236 5.54 4.45 -3.45
C CYS A 236 4.39 4.05 -2.50
N ILE A 237 3.51 3.16 -2.97
CA ILE A 237 2.38 2.64 -2.20
C ILE A 237 2.70 1.19 -1.86
N SER A 238 2.60 0.82 -0.59
CA SER A 238 2.91 -0.53 -0.11
C SER A 238 1.68 -1.25 0.46
N PHE A 239 1.73 -2.58 0.41
CA PHE A 239 0.78 -3.48 1.05
C PHE A 239 1.56 -4.52 1.86
N THR A 240 1.26 -4.63 3.15
CA THR A 240 1.82 -5.64 4.06
C THR A 240 0.75 -6.69 4.37
N PRO A 241 0.88 -7.93 3.87
CA PRO A 241 -0.07 -9.01 4.19
C PRO A 241 -0.15 -9.27 5.70
N SER A 242 -1.35 -9.19 6.27
CA SER A 242 -1.58 -9.55 7.67
C SER A 242 -1.40 -11.06 7.91
N VAL A 243 -1.15 -11.44 9.16
CA VAL A 243 -1.20 -12.84 9.58
C VAL A 243 -2.66 -13.23 9.80
N LEU A 244 -3.13 -14.20 9.02
CA LEU A 244 -4.49 -14.73 9.10
C LEU A 244 -4.62 -15.76 10.24
N PRO A 245 -5.75 -15.81 10.96
CA PRO A 245 -6.11 -16.94 11.81
C PRO A 245 -6.25 -18.24 11.00
N GLU A 246 -5.86 -19.36 11.59
CA GLU A 246 -5.86 -20.69 10.95
C GLU A 246 -7.20 -21.06 10.32
N ALA A 247 -8.31 -20.78 11.01
CA ALA A 247 -9.67 -21.10 10.57
C ALA A 247 -10.20 -20.23 9.40
N SER A 248 -9.46 -19.20 8.94
CA SER A 248 -9.93 -18.30 7.89
C SER A 248 -9.53 -18.76 6.47
N PRO A 249 -10.46 -18.84 5.50
CA PRO A 249 -10.16 -19.29 4.13
C PRO A 249 -9.39 -18.25 3.29
N GLY A 250 -9.15 -17.07 3.84
CA GLY A 250 -8.58 -15.90 3.18
C GLY A 250 -9.41 -14.65 3.41
N VAL A 251 -8.79 -13.48 3.30
CA VAL A 251 -9.41 -12.17 3.52
C VAL A 251 -9.17 -11.27 2.31
N GLN A 252 -10.20 -10.53 1.89
CA GLN A 252 -10.07 -9.42 0.96
C GLN A 252 -9.75 -8.17 1.80
N CYS A 253 -8.59 -7.57 1.53
CA CYS A 253 -8.21 -6.30 2.15
C CYS A 253 -8.68 -5.18 1.22
N GLU A 254 -9.49 -4.29 1.77
CA GLU A 254 -9.97 -3.07 1.11
C GLU A 254 -9.61 -1.87 1.99
N GLY A 255 -9.21 -0.80 1.32
CA GLY A 255 -8.80 0.45 1.95
C GLY A 255 -8.58 1.49 0.87
N PHE A 256 -8.30 2.72 1.25
CA PHE A 256 -8.09 3.80 0.29
C PHE A 256 -7.20 4.88 0.88
N GLY A 257 -6.52 5.62 0.00
CA GLY A 257 -5.77 6.81 0.33
C GLY A 257 -6.53 8.06 -0.11
N LEU A 258 -6.56 9.08 0.75
CA LEU A 258 -7.00 10.44 0.41
C LEU A 258 -5.78 11.36 0.43
N ALA A 259 -5.45 11.96 -0.71
CA ALA A 259 -4.41 12.98 -0.81
C ALA A 259 -5.04 14.37 -0.85
N PHE A 260 -4.94 15.11 0.26
CA PHE A 260 -5.46 16.47 0.38
C PHE A 260 -4.49 17.45 -0.29
N MET A 261 -5.04 18.40 -1.04
CA MET A 261 -4.26 19.34 -1.86
C MET A 261 -4.01 20.64 -1.11
N ASN A 262 -2.74 21.00 -0.99
CA ASN A 262 -2.29 22.26 -0.40
C ASN A 262 -1.49 23.06 -1.44
N LEU A 263 -1.77 24.35 -1.52
CA LEU A 263 -1.03 25.32 -2.33
C LEU A 263 -0.21 26.16 -1.37
N ASP A 264 1.11 25.96 -1.31
CA ASP A 264 1.97 26.67 -0.35
C ASP A 264 2.35 28.08 -0.85
N ASP A 265 2.31 28.31 -2.17
CA ASP A 265 2.48 29.64 -2.76
C ASP A 265 1.19 30.47 -2.61
N LYS A 266 1.32 31.65 -1.99
CA LYS A 266 0.22 32.60 -1.81
C LYS A 266 -0.32 33.16 -3.13
N LEU A 267 0.52 33.29 -4.16
CA LEU A 267 0.10 33.70 -5.50
C LEU A 267 -0.74 32.60 -6.17
N ALA A 268 -0.47 31.34 -5.83
CA ALA A 268 -1.30 30.20 -6.24
C ALA A 268 -2.60 30.10 -5.42
N GLN A 269 -2.63 30.48 -4.14
CA GLN A 269 -3.84 30.42 -3.31
C GLN A 269 -4.93 31.42 -3.75
N THR A 270 -4.58 32.70 -3.92
CA THR A 270 -5.56 33.77 -4.09
C THR A 270 -5.12 34.89 -5.03
N VAL A 271 -6.07 35.45 -5.77
CA VAL A 271 -5.93 36.78 -6.38
C VAL A 271 -6.95 37.69 -5.68
N PRO A 272 -6.52 38.80 -5.04
CA PRO A 272 -7.42 39.66 -4.26
C PRO A 272 -8.70 40.02 -5.03
N ASN A 273 -9.85 39.82 -4.38
CA ASN A 273 -11.20 40.09 -4.88
C ASN A 273 -11.61 39.36 -6.18
N LYS A 274 -10.78 38.47 -6.73
CA LYS A 274 -11.05 37.77 -8.02
C LYS A 274 -10.97 36.26 -7.97
N VAL A 275 -10.06 35.69 -7.18
CA VAL A 275 -9.85 34.23 -7.15
C VAL A 275 -9.66 33.73 -5.74
N HIS A 276 -10.46 32.72 -5.36
CA HIS A 276 -10.31 31.96 -4.14
C HIS A 276 -10.13 30.47 -4.47
N ARG A 277 -9.02 29.88 -4.05
CA ARG A 277 -8.77 28.44 -4.18
C ARG A 277 -8.81 27.76 -2.83
N ARG A 278 -9.81 26.88 -2.67
CA ARG A 278 -9.93 25.98 -1.52
C ARG A 278 -8.74 25.04 -1.46
N HIS A 279 -8.30 24.70 -0.25
CA HIS A 279 -7.18 23.79 0.01
C HIS A 279 -7.44 22.95 1.27
N GLY A 280 -6.61 21.94 1.53
CA GLY A 280 -6.82 21.00 2.63
C GLY A 280 -8.19 20.32 2.54
N TYR A 281 -8.93 20.30 3.66
CA TYR A 281 -10.27 19.71 3.72
C TYR A 281 -11.36 20.48 2.97
N GLU A 282 -11.10 21.72 2.54
CA GLU A 282 -12.08 22.51 1.75
C GLU A 282 -12.07 22.10 0.27
N ALA A 283 -11.02 21.39 -0.19
CA ALA A 283 -10.86 20.89 -1.54
C ALA A 283 -11.13 19.37 -1.63
N PRO A 284 -11.74 18.86 -2.72
CA PRO A 284 -11.96 17.43 -2.89
C PRO A 284 -10.60 16.70 -3.07
N PRO A 285 -10.23 15.74 -2.20
CA PRO A 285 -8.94 15.07 -2.27
C PRO A 285 -8.81 14.16 -3.49
N LEU A 286 -7.58 13.81 -3.84
CA LEU A 286 -7.32 12.67 -4.73
C LEU A 286 -7.60 11.38 -3.94
N ARG A 287 -8.68 10.67 -4.28
CA ARG A 287 -8.96 9.32 -3.76
C ARG A 287 -8.26 8.26 -4.61
N VAL A 288 -7.62 7.30 -3.94
CA VAL A 288 -7.05 6.09 -4.56
C VAL A 288 -7.47 4.87 -3.76
N ASP A 289 -8.38 4.07 -4.29
CA ASP A 289 -8.80 2.82 -3.66
C ASP A 289 -7.74 1.72 -3.84
N PHE A 290 -7.55 0.89 -2.81
CA PHE A 290 -6.56 -0.18 -2.73
C PHE A 290 -7.26 -1.53 -2.57
N GLN A 291 -6.78 -2.57 -3.27
CA GLN A 291 -7.37 -3.90 -3.19
C GLN A 291 -6.29 -4.99 -3.15
N ALA A 292 -6.37 -5.89 -2.17
CA ALA A 292 -5.51 -7.06 -2.06
C ALA A 292 -6.28 -8.27 -1.52
N PHE A 293 -5.69 -9.46 -1.64
CA PHE A 293 -6.22 -10.69 -1.05
C PHE A 293 -5.11 -11.39 -0.27
N VAL A 294 -5.37 -11.78 0.97
CA VAL A 294 -4.47 -12.60 1.77
C VAL A 294 -5.04 -14.01 1.85
N ARG A 295 -4.21 -15.04 1.71
CA ARG A 295 -4.57 -16.46 1.87
C ARG A 295 -3.46 -17.24 2.56
N HIS A 296 -3.80 -18.35 3.20
CA HIS A 296 -2.79 -19.26 3.74
C HIS A 296 -1.92 -19.87 2.62
N ALA A 297 -0.64 -20.04 2.92
CA ALA A 297 0.29 -20.78 2.09
C ALA A 297 0.10 -22.27 2.39
N LEU A 298 -0.72 -22.95 1.59
CA LEU A 298 -1.01 -24.37 1.74
C LEU A 298 -0.70 -25.13 0.45
N LEU A 299 -0.05 -26.28 0.61
CA LEU A 299 0.17 -27.26 -0.46
C LEU A 299 -0.80 -28.42 -0.29
N ASN A 300 -1.48 -28.81 -1.37
CA ASN A 300 -2.21 -30.06 -1.37
C ASN A 300 -1.21 -31.21 -1.53
N ILE A 301 -1.33 -32.23 -0.68
CA ILE A 301 -0.52 -33.45 -0.73
C ILE A 301 -1.38 -34.54 -1.39
N ASP A 302 -0.86 -35.11 -2.47
CA ASP A 302 -1.45 -36.19 -3.25
C ASP A 302 -0.50 -37.40 -3.17
N MET A 303 -1.03 -38.59 -2.96
CA MET A 303 -0.27 -39.78 -2.53
C MET A 303 -0.75 -41.01 -3.29
N ASP A 304 0.19 -41.87 -3.70
CA ASP A 304 -0.13 -43.07 -4.49
C ASP A 304 -0.95 -44.13 -3.70
N HIS A 305 -1.07 -43.98 -2.38
CA HIS A 305 -1.71 -44.93 -1.46
C HIS A 305 -2.59 -44.23 -0.40
N ASP A 306 -3.85 -44.66 -0.26
CA ASP A 306 -4.83 -44.13 0.71
C ASP A 306 -4.44 -44.27 2.19
N ARG A 307 -3.37 -45.02 2.51
CA ARG A 307 -2.89 -45.28 3.88
C ARG A 307 -1.86 -44.28 4.39
N GLY A 308 -1.55 -43.21 3.65
CA GLY A 308 -0.48 -42.28 3.99
C GLY A 308 0.92 -42.86 3.76
N MET A 309 1.96 -42.16 4.23
CA MET A 309 3.37 -42.47 3.91
C MET A 309 3.96 -43.48 4.92
N VAL A 310 3.48 -44.71 4.88
CA VAL A 310 3.89 -45.74 5.85
C VAL A 310 5.06 -46.55 5.30
N PHE A 311 6.25 -46.33 5.86
CA PHE A 311 7.44 -47.12 5.57
C PHE A 311 7.47 -48.39 6.42
N TYR A 312 8.02 -49.47 5.86
CA TYR A 312 8.22 -50.73 6.56
C TYR A 312 9.66 -51.19 6.38
N SER A 313 10.24 -51.70 7.45
CA SER A 313 11.62 -52.15 7.50
C SER A 313 11.71 -53.40 8.39
N MET A 314 12.58 -54.33 8.00
CA MET A 314 12.88 -55.58 8.70
C MET A 314 14.40 -55.77 8.81
N ALA A 315 14.85 -56.52 9.81
CA ALA A 315 16.27 -56.85 9.97
C ALA A 315 16.85 -57.64 8.78
N SER A 316 15.99 -58.37 8.05
CA SER A 316 16.32 -59.03 6.78
C SER A 316 16.80 -58.07 5.70
N ASP A 317 16.37 -56.80 5.74
CA ASP A 317 16.61 -55.84 4.66
C ASP A 317 18.07 -55.34 4.65
N LEU A 318 18.82 -55.61 5.74
CA LEU A 318 20.27 -55.42 5.84
C LEU A 318 21.08 -56.66 5.43
N VAL A 319 20.43 -57.78 5.10
CA VAL A 319 21.12 -59.00 4.65
C VAL A 319 21.11 -59.02 3.12
N PRO A 320 22.27 -58.86 2.44
CA PRO A 320 22.30 -58.84 0.99
C PRO A 320 22.06 -60.24 0.41
N ASN A 321 21.35 -60.30 -0.72
CA ASN A 321 21.08 -61.53 -1.46
C ASN A 321 22.36 -62.25 -1.97
N CYS A 322 23.51 -61.57 -1.98
CA CYS A 322 24.81 -62.13 -2.36
C CYS A 322 25.70 -62.26 -1.10
N PRO A 323 26.11 -63.48 -0.70
CA PRO A 323 26.89 -63.72 0.53
C PRO A 323 28.20 -62.94 0.73
N PRO A 324 29.02 -62.60 -0.29
CA PRO A 324 30.35 -62.02 -0.04
C PRO A 324 30.34 -60.53 0.38
N LEU A 325 29.19 -59.87 0.51
CA LEU A 325 29.09 -58.44 0.87
C LEU A 325 28.97 -58.15 2.38
N GLY A 326 28.82 -59.17 3.24
CA GLY A 326 28.59 -58.96 4.68
C GLY A 326 27.21 -58.36 4.99
N VAL A 327 26.99 -57.84 6.20
CA VAL A 327 25.74 -57.12 6.54
C VAL A 327 25.83 -55.69 6.01
N LEU A 328 24.76 -55.21 5.37
CA LEU A 328 24.66 -53.84 4.86
C LEU A 328 24.63 -52.83 6.02
N THR A 329 25.30 -51.70 5.83
CA THR A 329 25.29 -50.58 6.79
C THR A 329 24.00 -49.75 6.74
N ASP A 330 23.30 -49.78 5.61
CA ASP A 330 22.05 -49.07 5.37
C ASP A 330 21.20 -49.82 4.33
N SER A 331 19.87 -49.77 4.46
CA SER A 331 18.91 -50.26 3.49
C SER A 331 17.76 -49.26 3.32
N VAL A 332 17.58 -48.78 2.08
CA VAL A 332 16.79 -47.57 1.79
C VAL A 332 15.46 -47.90 1.12
N MET A 333 14.35 -47.70 1.84
CA MET A 333 13.01 -47.75 1.25
C MET A 333 12.59 -46.35 0.80
N THR A 334 12.13 -46.19 -0.45
CA THR A 334 11.73 -44.87 -0.98
C THR A 334 10.27 -44.87 -1.42
N GLN A 335 9.52 -43.87 -0.99
CA GLN A 335 8.14 -43.61 -1.42
C GLN A 335 8.03 -42.22 -2.05
N SER A 336 7.06 -42.05 -2.95
CA SER A 336 6.81 -40.76 -3.62
C SER A 336 5.54 -40.12 -3.08
N LEU A 337 5.57 -38.80 -2.94
CA LEU A 337 4.39 -37.96 -2.72
C LEU A 337 4.41 -36.79 -3.71
N LYS A 338 3.24 -36.23 -3.98
CA LYS A 338 3.07 -35.16 -4.96
C LYS A 338 2.51 -33.92 -4.27
N LEU A 339 3.34 -32.90 -4.17
CA LEU A 339 2.94 -31.59 -3.67
C LEU A 339 2.30 -30.80 -4.82
N ILE A 340 1.15 -30.18 -4.58
CA ILE A 340 0.39 -29.42 -5.58
C ILE A 340 0.10 -28.01 -5.03
N ASN A 341 0.53 -26.97 -5.75
CA ASN A 341 0.19 -25.60 -5.41
C ASN A 341 -1.16 -25.22 -6.05
N CYS A 342 -2.25 -25.41 -5.30
CA CYS A 342 -3.59 -24.99 -5.71
C CYS A 342 -3.87 -23.49 -5.52
N THR A 343 -2.92 -22.72 -4.95
CA THR A 343 -3.09 -21.29 -4.70
C THR A 343 -2.87 -20.45 -5.97
N LYS A 344 -3.12 -19.13 -5.87
CA LYS A 344 -2.86 -18.14 -6.93
C LYS A 344 -1.46 -17.50 -6.84
N VAL A 345 -0.62 -17.93 -5.90
CA VAL A 345 0.70 -17.34 -5.62
C VAL A 345 1.82 -18.39 -5.72
N PRO A 346 3.05 -18.04 -6.10
CA PRO A 346 4.18 -18.96 -5.95
C PRO A 346 4.44 -19.22 -4.46
N LEU A 347 4.57 -20.49 -4.10
CA LEU A 347 4.88 -20.91 -2.73
C LEU A 347 6.36 -21.27 -2.62
N TYR A 348 7.02 -20.67 -1.63
CA TYR A 348 8.42 -20.90 -1.28
C TYR A 348 8.44 -21.68 0.04
N PHE A 349 9.10 -22.83 0.08
CA PHE A 349 9.04 -23.74 1.23
C PHE A 349 10.28 -24.63 1.34
N ARG A 350 10.44 -25.29 2.48
CA ARG A 350 11.39 -26.39 2.71
C ARG A 350 10.69 -27.55 3.42
N LEU A 351 11.22 -28.75 3.28
CA LEU A 351 10.65 -29.99 3.82
C LEU A 351 11.50 -30.47 4.98
N LEU A 352 11.03 -30.25 6.20
CA LEU A 352 11.75 -30.61 7.41
C LEU A 352 11.50 -32.10 7.72
N LEU A 353 12.57 -32.88 7.59
CA LEU A 353 12.66 -34.28 7.98
C LEU A 353 13.77 -34.43 9.01
N SER A 354 13.61 -35.37 9.94
CA SER A 354 14.69 -35.83 10.82
C SER A 354 15.15 -37.23 10.41
N THR A 355 16.35 -37.62 10.84
CA THR A 355 16.77 -39.02 10.80
C THR A 355 15.71 -39.90 11.48
N PRO A 356 15.34 -41.06 10.90
CA PRO A 356 16.00 -41.78 9.81
C PRO A 356 15.54 -41.43 8.38
N PHE A 357 14.80 -40.35 8.17
CA PHE A 357 14.28 -39.98 6.85
C PHE A 357 15.20 -39.00 6.10
N SER A 358 15.22 -39.10 4.77
CA SER A 358 15.91 -38.17 3.87
C SER A 358 15.09 -37.87 2.61
N LEU A 359 15.51 -36.86 1.84
CA LEU A 359 14.95 -36.53 0.53
C LEU A 359 15.84 -37.08 -0.58
N SER A 360 15.33 -38.02 -1.37
CA SER A 360 16.02 -38.47 -2.59
C SER A 360 15.71 -37.54 -3.76
N SER A 361 16.73 -36.79 -4.20
CA SER A 361 16.79 -35.92 -5.40
C SER A 361 15.45 -35.50 -6.02
N THR A 362 14.96 -34.32 -5.65
CA THR A 362 13.86 -33.64 -6.37
C THR A 362 14.26 -33.37 -7.82
N ASP A 363 13.44 -33.79 -8.79
CA ASP A 363 13.78 -33.74 -10.22
C ASP A 363 14.21 -32.32 -10.67
N PRO A 364 15.51 -32.10 -10.98
CA PRO A 364 16.07 -30.75 -11.10
C PRO A 364 15.60 -29.99 -12.35
N LYS A 365 14.84 -30.64 -13.23
CA LYS A 365 14.40 -30.06 -14.52
C LYS A 365 13.23 -29.07 -14.41
N LYS A 366 12.67 -28.83 -13.22
CA LYS A 366 11.59 -27.84 -12.99
C LYS A 366 11.87 -26.77 -11.93
N SER A 367 12.89 -26.92 -11.09
CA SER A 367 13.18 -26.01 -9.96
C SER A 367 14.18 -24.89 -10.27
N ALA A 368 14.76 -24.84 -11.47
CA ALA A 368 15.88 -23.96 -11.81
C ALA A 368 15.51 -22.48 -12.05
N LYS A 369 15.15 -21.77 -10.98
CA LYS A 369 15.40 -20.32 -10.82
C LYS A 369 15.88 -20.03 -9.40
N THR A 370 17.10 -20.46 -9.09
CA THR A 370 17.82 -20.02 -7.90
C THR A 370 18.11 -18.52 -8.00
N SER A 371 17.76 -17.76 -6.97
CA SER A 371 18.13 -16.34 -6.86
C SER A 371 19.63 -16.21 -6.59
N HIS A 372 20.34 -15.44 -7.41
CA HIS A 372 21.76 -15.19 -7.19
C HIS A 372 21.99 -14.30 -5.97
N SER A 373 22.23 -14.91 -4.81
CA SER A 373 22.95 -14.27 -3.70
C SER A 373 24.05 -15.19 -3.20
N LYS A 374 25.30 -14.92 -3.61
CA LYS A 374 26.49 -15.55 -3.02
C LYS A 374 26.67 -15.04 -1.59
N LYS A 375 26.09 -15.72 -0.61
CA LYS A 375 26.46 -15.60 0.81
C LYS A 375 26.36 -16.95 1.51
N GLU A 376 27.53 -17.41 1.95
CA GLU A 376 27.78 -18.33 3.07
C GLU A 376 26.85 -19.55 3.21
N GLU A 377 27.36 -20.69 2.74
CA GLU A 377 26.85 -22.01 3.05
C GLU A 377 26.93 -22.26 4.56
N LYS A 378 25.79 -22.08 5.24
CA LYS A 378 25.46 -22.80 6.48
C LYS A 378 24.37 -23.82 6.17
N GLU A 379 24.38 -24.92 6.91
CA GLU A 379 23.63 -26.18 6.71
C GLU A 379 22.10 -26.01 6.65
N HIS A 380 21.61 -25.40 5.58
CA HIS A 380 20.19 -25.16 5.34
C HIS A 380 19.81 -25.74 3.98
N GLN A 381 18.88 -26.69 4.01
CA GLN A 381 18.34 -27.32 2.81
C GLN A 381 17.84 -26.27 1.80
N PRO A 382 18.01 -26.51 0.49
CA PRO A 382 17.63 -25.54 -0.53
C PRO A 382 16.12 -25.25 -0.49
N GLN A 383 15.76 -23.96 -0.52
CA GLN A 383 14.38 -23.52 -0.56
C GLN A 383 13.75 -23.89 -1.91
N LEU A 384 12.68 -24.69 -1.87
CA LEU A 384 11.89 -25.12 -3.02
C LEU A 384 10.88 -24.02 -3.39
N VAL A 385 10.56 -23.96 -4.69
CA VAL A 385 9.57 -23.02 -5.23
C VAL A 385 8.58 -23.79 -6.11
N LEU A 386 7.29 -23.61 -5.85
CA LEU A 386 6.21 -24.18 -6.67
C LEU A 386 5.27 -23.08 -7.13
N TYR A 387 5.17 -22.85 -8.44
CA TYR A 387 4.30 -21.81 -9.00
C TYR A 387 2.82 -22.24 -9.00
N PRO A 388 1.86 -21.32 -9.15
CA PRO A 388 0.43 -21.64 -9.20
C PRO A 388 0.11 -22.76 -10.18
N GLN A 389 -0.74 -23.70 -9.76
CA GLN A 389 -1.19 -24.87 -10.52
C GLN A 389 -0.09 -25.85 -10.95
N GLN A 390 1.14 -25.69 -10.44
CA GLN A 390 2.20 -26.69 -10.62
C GLN A 390 2.16 -27.77 -9.55
N ASN A 391 2.77 -28.91 -9.88
CA ASN A 391 3.05 -30.01 -8.95
C ASN A 391 4.54 -30.36 -8.93
N LEU A 392 5.00 -30.87 -7.79
CA LEU A 392 6.34 -31.38 -7.55
C LEU A 392 6.23 -32.80 -6.99
N LEU A 393 6.83 -33.77 -7.68
CA LEU A 393 7.02 -35.11 -7.14
C LEU A 393 8.23 -35.08 -6.19
N VAL A 394 8.00 -35.41 -4.93
CA VAL A 394 9.01 -35.51 -3.88
C VAL A 394 9.17 -36.98 -3.54
N LYS A 395 10.42 -37.43 -3.40
CA LYS A 395 10.72 -38.77 -2.93
C LYS A 395 11.31 -38.69 -1.53
N VAL A 396 10.64 -39.35 -0.59
CA VAL A 396 11.10 -39.48 0.79
C VAL A 396 11.65 -40.89 0.95
N SER A 397 12.84 -40.97 1.53
CA SER A 397 13.59 -42.20 1.72
C SER A 397 13.75 -42.47 3.22
N PHE A 398 13.37 -43.67 3.65
CA PHE A 398 13.62 -44.18 5.00
C PHE A 398 14.88 -45.02 4.98
N HIS A 399 15.83 -44.70 5.85
CA HIS A 399 17.11 -45.39 5.98
C HIS A 399 17.05 -46.38 7.14
N THR A 400 17.16 -47.67 6.84
CA THR A 400 17.28 -48.72 7.86
C THR A 400 18.74 -48.89 8.21
N THR A 401 19.14 -48.66 9.46
CA THR A 401 20.52 -48.90 9.91
C THR A 401 20.54 -49.90 11.08
N PRO A 402 21.67 -50.59 11.35
CA PRO A 402 21.80 -51.49 12.50
C PRO A 402 21.45 -50.82 13.83
N GLU A 403 21.77 -49.55 14.01
CA GLU A 403 21.48 -48.77 15.22
C GLU A 403 19.96 -48.65 15.44
N LEU A 404 19.17 -48.42 14.39
CA LEU A 404 17.71 -48.36 14.48
C LEU A 404 17.09 -49.69 14.91
N LEU A 405 17.71 -50.83 14.55
CA LEU A 405 17.24 -52.14 14.99
C LEU A 405 17.47 -52.38 16.49
N THR A 406 18.46 -51.72 17.11
CA THR A 406 18.71 -51.87 18.57
C THR A 406 17.52 -51.41 19.42
N TYR A 407 16.71 -50.47 18.93
CA TYR A 407 15.51 -49.98 19.62
C TYR A 407 14.44 -51.08 19.81
N GLN A 408 14.47 -52.18 19.03
CA GLN A 408 13.57 -53.33 19.23
C GLN A 408 13.79 -54.10 20.55
N HIS A 409 14.89 -53.81 21.24
CA HIS A 409 15.27 -54.40 22.53
C HIS A 409 15.10 -53.44 23.72
N LEU A 410 14.76 -52.17 23.46
CA LEU A 410 14.50 -51.19 24.51
C LEU A 410 13.05 -51.32 25.03
N PRO A 411 12.81 -51.07 26.33
CA PRO A 411 11.45 -50.94 26.86
C PRO A 411 10.81 -49.63 26.37
N ASP A 412 9.47 -49.60 26.27
CA ASP A 412 8.72 -48.46 25.71
C ASP A 412 9.05 -47.11 26.36
N THR A 413 9.43 -47.11 27.64
CA THR A 413 9.86 -45.93 28.40
C THR A 413 11.18 -45.31 27.96
N GLN A 414 11.93 -45.97 27.07
CA GLN A 414 13.21 -45.50 26.51
C GLN A 414 13.17 -45.31 24.98
N LEU A 415 12.00 -45.49 24.35
CA LEU A 415 11.81 -45.24 22.93
C LEU A 415 11.73 -43.74 22.62
N LEU A 416 12.22 -43.35 21.44
CA LEU A 416 12.10 -41.99 20.93
C LEU A 416 10.65 -41.68 20.52
N PRO A 417 10.22 -40.40 20.53
CA PRO A 417 8.89 -40.02 20.05
C PRO A 417 8.64 -40.51 18.62
N GLY A 418 7.47 -41.13 18.40
CA GLY A 418 7.11 -41.73 17.10
C GLY A 418 7.52 -43.19 16.91
N PHE A 419 8.29 -43.79 17.82
CA PHE A 419 8.68 -45.20 17.73
C PHE A 419 7.66 -46.10 18.43
N GLN A 420 7.25 -47.19 17.79
CA GLN A 420 6.40 -48.23 18.39
C GLN A 420 6.94 -49.62 18.00
N VAL A 421 7.05 -50.53 18.97
CA VAL A 421 7.42 -51.94 18.71
C VAL A 421 6.16 -52.78 18.61
N LEU A 422 5.83 -53.24 17.41
CA LEU A 422 4.76 -54.21 17.18
C LEU A 422 5.33 -55.62 17.37
N GLN A 423 4.68 -56.43 18.20
CA GLN A 423 5.00 -57.86 18.34
C GLN A 423 3.84 -58.69 17.79
N PHE A 424 4.16 -59.62 16.89
CA PHE A 424 3.19 -60.53 16.27
C PHE A 424 3.11 -61.86 17.02
N GLU A 425 2.00 -62.59 16.85
CA GLU A 425 1.73 -63.87 17.53
C GLU A 425 2.77 -64.97 17.20
N ASN A 426 3.46 -64.86 16.06
CA ASN A 426 4.56 -65.73 15.65
C ASN A 426 5.90 -65.42 16.36
N GLY A 427 5.94 -64.39 17.21
CA GLY A 427 7.12 -63.93 17.93
C GLY A 427 7.97 -62.88 17.18
N GLU A 428 7.63 -62.54 15.94
CA GLU A 428 8.33 -61.49 15.18
C GLU A 428 8.08 -60.11 15.79
N ARG A 429 9.13 -59.27 15.76
CA ARG A 429 9.06 -57.87 16.18
C ARG A 429 9.29 -56.96 14.99
N LYS A 430 8.48 -55.91 14.88
CA LYS A 430 8.57 -54.90 13.84
C LYS A 430 8.58 -53.52 14.47
N LEU A 431 9.55 -52.70 14.07
CA LEU A 431 9.63 -51.32 14.52
C LEU A 431 8.81 -50.44 13.56
N GLN A 432 7.80 -49.77 14.09
CA GLN A 432 7.01 -48.76 13.39
C GLN A 432 7.54 -47.38 13.76
N PHE A 433 7.61 -46.51 12.75
CA PHE A 433 8.02 -45.12 12.86
C PHE A 433 6.87 -44.25 12.37
N ASP A 434 6.38 -43.37 13.23
CA ASP A 434 5.39 -42.35 12.90
C ASP A 434 6.07 -40.97 12.97
N GLN A 435 6.11 -40.28 11.83
CA GLN A 435 6.66 -38.95 11.71
C GLN A 435 5.86 -38.14 10.67
N ASN A 436 5.34 -37.00 11.10
CA ASN A 436 4.71 -36.03 10.21
C ASN A 436 5.75 -35.33 9.32
N LEU A 437 5.38 -35.07 8.07
CA LEU A 437 6.17 -34.27 7.13
C LEU A 437 5.91 -32.78 7.38
N VAL A 438 6.84 -32.10 8.05
CA VAL A 438 6.66 -30.66 8.31
C VAL A 438 7.14 -29.84 7.11
N ILE A 439 6.21 -29.18 6.44
CA ILE A 439 6.47 -28.21 5.37
C ILE A 439 6.59 -26.82 6.00
N GLU A 440 7.76 -26.22 5.98
CA GLU A 440 7.94 -24.84 6.46
C GLU A 440 7.97 -23.87 5.28
N HIS A 441 7.07 -22.89 5.30
CA HIS A 441 6.94 -21.86 4.27
C HIS A 441 7.83 -20.64 4.56
N SER A 442 8.11 -19.81 3.55
CA SER A 442 9.00 -18.64 3.67
C SER A 442 8.55 -17.56 4.67
N ASN A 443 7.25 -17.50 4.96
CA ASN A 443 6.62 -16.69 6.02
C ASN A 443 6.75 -17.32 7.43
N ARG A 444 7.49 -18.43 7.57
CA ARG A 444 7.67 -19.25 8.77
C ARG A 444 6.41 -19.97 9.29
N THR A 445 5.34 -20.05 8.50
CA THR A 445 4.21 -20.93 8.86
C THR A 445 4.55 -22.37 8.50
N THR A 446 4.24 -23.30 9.40
CA THR A 446 4.40 -24.74 9.19
C THR A 446 3.07 -25.39 8.82
N GLN A 447 3.06 -26.19 7.76
CA GLN A 447 2.03 -27.19 7.47
C GLN A 447 2.56 -28.56 7.90
N VAL A 448 1.69 -29.40 8.45
CA VAL A 448 1.98 -30.74 9.00
C VAL A 448 1.19 -31.77 8.21
#